data_AF-W9BW60-F1
#
_entry.id   AF-W9BW60-F1
#
_cell.length_a   1.000
_cell.length_b   1.000
_cell.length_c   1.000
_cell.angle_alpha   90.00
_cell.angle_beta   90.00
_cell.angle_gamma   90.00
#
_symmetry.space_group_name_H-M   'P 1'
#
loop_
_entity.id
_entity.type
_entity.pdbx_description
1 polymer ?
#
loop_
_entity_poly.entity_id
_entity_poly.type
_entity_poly.pdbx_seq_one_letter_code
_entity_poly.pdbx_strand_id
1 'polypeptide(L)'
;MTRLVFRLFVLLCAALLPLSLAGAAAPERTPDLADLVAGTYVGDIISDARGSSKSGVTITVTRVGKDRVAIACDCARIPKVEIPIERAMDAILASSGPHVFLIENQRDPRRLSLTIDDASLSLEKQ
;
A
#
# COMPACT_ATOMS: atom_id res chain seq x y z
N MET A 1 48.83 57.89 -18.34
CA MET A 1 49.66 57.55 -17.17
C MET A 1 48.97 56.42 -16.41
N THR A 2 49.67 55.29 -16.22
CA THR A 2 49.64 54.40 -15.02
C THR A 2 48.29 53.81 -14.56
N ARG A 3 48.09 52.50 -14.31
CA ARG A 3 49.01 51.37 -14.11
C ARG A 3 48.24 50.05 -14.27
N LEU A 4 48.87 49.16 -15.04
CA LEU A 4 48.78 47.71 -15.03
C LEU A 4 48.94 47.17 -13.59
N VAL A 5 48.01 46.37 -13.06
CA VAL A 5 48.32 45.45 -11.94
C VAL A 5 47.67 44.09 -12.19
N PHE A 6 48.53 43.23 -12.70
CA PHE A 6 48.46 41.79 -12.84
C PHE A 6 48.38 41.14 -11.45
N ARG A 7 47.33 40.36 -11.15
CA ARG A 7 47.40 39.33 -10.08
C ARG A 7 46.66 38.08 -10.52
N LEU A 8 47.45 37.25 -11.19
CA LEU A 8 47.29 35.81 -11.36
C LEU A 8 47.09 35.17 -9.97
N PHE A 9 45.93 34.56 -9.71
CA PHE A 9 45.75 33.65 -8.58
C PHE A 9 45.20 32.34 -9.13
N VAL A 10 46.13 31.44 -9.45
CA VAL A 10 45.85 30.03 -9.76
C VAL A 10 45.52 29.36 -8.44
N LEU A 11 44.27 28.96 -8.25
CA LEU A 11 43.86 28.05 -7.19
C LEU A 11 43.25 26.81 -7.83
N LEU A 12 44.07 25.76 -7.78
CA LEU A 12 43.84 24.38 -8.15
C LEU A 12 42.69 23.82 -7.29
N CYS A 13 41.44 23.93 -7.74
CA CYS A 13 40.33 23.19 -7.14
C CYS A 13 40.32 21.77 -7.71
N ALA A 14 40.75 20.84 -6.87
CA ALA A 14 40.71 19.41 -7.08
C ALA A 14 39.34 18.96 -7.62
N ALA A 15 39.36 18.22 -8.72
CA ALA A 15 38.20 17.56 -9.29
C ALA A 15 37.67 16.52 -8.31
N LEU A 16 36.67 16.88 -7.51
CA LEU A 16 35.80 15.95 -6.82
C LEU A 16 34.87 15.32 -7.87
N LEU A 17 35.28 14.19 -8.42
CA LEU A 17 34.40 13.32 -9.19
C LEU A 17 33.25 12.88 -8.26
N PRO A 18 31.97 13.16 -8.57
CA PRO A 18 30.88 12.53 -7.86
C PRO A 18 30.89 11.04 -8.23
N LEU A 19 31.19 10.19 -7.26
CA LEU A 19 30.93 8.77 -7.33
C LEU A 19 29.41 8.60 -7.47
N SER A 20 28.93 8.54 -8.70
CA SER A 20 27.53 8.23 -8.99
C SER A 20 27.30 6.78 -8.55
N LEU A 21 26.74 6.60 -7.35
CA LEU A 21 26.09 5.35 -6.98
C LEU A 21 24.91 5.15 -7.94
N ALA A 22 25.19 4.54 -9.08
CA ALA A 22 24.16 3.90 -9.88
C ALA A 22 23.59 2.76 -9.01
N GLY A 23 22.55 3.08 -8.25
CA GLY A 23 21.77 2.08 -7.55
C GLY A 23 21.28 1.09 -8.58
N ALA A 24 21.77 -0.14 -8.52
CA ALA A 24 21.25 -1.23 -9.31
C ALA A 24 19.75 -1.35 -9.01
N ALA A 25 18.91 -0.90 -9.94
CA ALA A 25 17.48 -1.06 -9.84
C ALA A 25 17.21 -2.56 -9.68
N ALA A 26 16.60 -2.95 -8.56
CA ALA A 26 16.19 -4.32 -8.35
C ALA A 26 15.30 -4.74 -9.53
N PRO A 27 15.43 -5.97 -10.04
CA PRO A 27 14.65 -6.43 -11.17
C PRO A 27 13.16 -6.23 -10.88
N GLU A 28 12.47 -5.57 -11.80
CA GLU A 28 11.06 -5.23 -11.67
C GLU A 28 10.24 -6.53 -11.66
N ARG A 29 9.64 -6.83 -10.52
CA ARG A 29 8.90 -8.08 -10.32
C ARG A 29 7.53 -7.97 -10.98
N THR A 30 7.11 -9.00 -11.70
CA THR A 30 5.72 -9.10 -12.19
C THR A 30 4.75 -9.01 -11.01
N PRO A 31 3.76 -8.09 -11.05
CA PRO A 31 2.74 -7.99 -10.02
C PRO A 31 1.95 -9.30 -9.86
N ASP A 32 1.68 -9.68 -8.62
CA ASP A 32 0.81 -10.80 -8.25
C ASP A 32 -0.51 -10.30 -7.65
N LEU A 33 -1.37 -11.25 -7.24
CA LEU A 33 -2.72 -10.97 -6.78
C LEU A 33 -2.73 -10.06 -5.56
N ALA A 34 -1.81 -10.27 -4.62
CA ALA A 34 -1.70 -9.45 -3.42
C ALA A 34 -1.24 -8.02 -3.73
N ASP A 35 -0.40 -7.81 -4.74
CA ASP A 35 -0.04 -6.44 -5.17
C ASP A 35 -1.25 -5.68 -5.73
N LEU A 36 -2.14 -6.36 -6.47
CA LEU A 36 -3.31 -5.72 -7.07
C LEU A 36 -4.24 -5.11 -6.01
N VAL A 37 -4.40 -5.81 -4.88
CA VAL A 37 -5.30 -5.39 -3.80
C VAL A 37 -4.61 -4.61 -2.69
N ALA A 38 -3.28 -4.65 -2.61
CA ALA A 38 -2.54 -3.88 -1.62
C ALA A 38 -2.84 -2.37 -1.74
N GLY A 39 -2.85 -1.69 -0.61
CA GLY A 39 -3.13 -0.26 -0.52
C GLY A 39 -3.90 0.14 0.73
N THR A 40 -4.25 1.42 0.79
CA THR A 40 -5.06 2.00 1.87
C THR A 40 -6.49 2.17 1.41
N TYR A 41 -7.42 1.81 2.27
CA TYR A 41 -8.85 1.91 2.06
C TYR A 41 -9.48 2.70 3.19
N VAL A 42 -10.49 3.51 2.86
CA VAL A 42 -11.25 4.30 3.84
C VAL A 42 -12.73 4.02 3.66
N GLY A 43 -13.46 3.95 4.77
CA GLY A 43 -14.91 3.80 4.73
C GLY A 43 -15.49 3.54 6.10
N ASP A 44 -16.47 2.65 6.16
CA ASP A 44 -17.33 2.50 7.34
C ASP A 44 -17.31 1.09 7.88
N ILE A 45 -17.30 0.98 9.21
CA ILE A 45 -17.79 -0.20 9.93
C ILE A 45 -19.31 -0.08 9.97
N ILE A 46 -20.00 -0.86 9.15
CA ILE A 46 -21.45 -0.80 8.99
C ILE A 46 -22.13 -1.51 10.16
N SER A 47 -21.59 -2.64 10.61
CA SER A 47 -22.07 -3.39 11.77
C SER A 47 -20.90 -4.04 12.51
N ASP A 48 -21.00 -4.17 13.82
CA ASP A 48 -20.00 -4.83 14.68
C ASP A 48 -20.67 -5.35 15.95
N ALA A 49 -20.46 -6.62 16.29
CA ALA A 49 -21.02 -7.21 17.51
C ALA A 49 -20.49 -6.57 18.80
N ARG A 50 -19.33 -5.88 18.73
CA ARG A 50 -18.62 -5.32 19.89
C ARG A 50 -18.86 -3.83 20.11
N GLY A 51 -19.63 -3.17 19.23
CA GLY A 51 -19.91 -1.75 19.39
C GLY A 51 -20.67 -1.12 18.24
N SER A 52 -20.94 0.17 18.37
CA SER A 52 -21.65 0.93 17.34
C SER A 52 -20.87 1.01 16.03
N SER A 53 -21.61 1.14 14.93
CA SER A 53 -21.09 1.51 13.62
C SER A 53 -20.19 2.74 13.71
N LYS A 54 -19.16 2.81 12.86
CA LYS A 54 -18.18 3.89 12.87
C LYS A 54 -17.75 4.22 11.45
N SER A 55 -17.83 5.50 11.10
CA SER A 55 -17.40 6.00 9.81
C SER A 55 -15.96 6.49 9.78
N GLY A 56 -15.41 6.58 8.58
CA GLY A 56 -14.07 7.11 8.32
C GLY A 56 -12.95 6.26 8.93
N VAL A 57 -13.14 4.95 9.04
CA VAL A 57 -12.07 4.03 9.44
C VAL A 57 -11.12 3.79 8.30
N THR A 58 -9.85 3.62 8.63
CA THR A 58 -8.78 3.34 7.67
C THR A 58 -8.32 1.89 7.79
N ILE A 59 -8.32 1.18 6.67
CA ILE A 59 -7.76 -0.16 6.53
C ILE A 59 -6.50 -0.10 5.66
N THR A 60 -5.44 -0.75 6.11
CA THR A 60 -4.25 -1.01 5.29
C THR A 60 -4.24 -2.49 4.89
N VAL A 61 -4.17 -2.74 3.58
CA VAL A 61 -4.00 -4.06 2.99
C VAL A 61 -2.56 -4.19 2.53
N THR A 62 -1.81 -5.09 3.16
CA THR A 62 -0.38 -5.29 2.89
C THR A 62 -0.14 -6.67 2.32
N ARG A 63 0.63 -6.77 1.24
CA ARG A 63 1.09 -8.05 0.70
C ARG A 63 2.00 -8.78 1.70
N VAL A 64 1.67 -10.02 2.03
CA VAL A 64 2.53 -10.93 2.83
C VAL A 64 2.87 -12.23 2.10
N GLY A 65 2.18 -12.52 1.00
CA GLY A 65 2.48 -13.62 0.07
C GLY A 65 1.92 -13.28 -1.33
N LYS A 66 2.12 -14.16 -2.32
CA LYS A 66 1.61 -13.90 -3.69
C LYS A 66 0.08 -13.83 -3.76
N ASP A 67 -0.56 -14.56 -2.86
CA ASP A 67 -1.99 -14.82 -2.74
C ASP A 67 -2.44 -14.63 -1.28
N ARG A 68 -1.75 -13.76 -0.54
CA ARG A 68 -2.03 -13.53 0.88
C ARG A 68 -1.78 -12.08 1.27
N VAL A 69 -2.71 -11.53 2.02
CA VAL A 69 -2.66 -10.14 2.50
C VAL A 69 -2.85 -10.08 4.01
N ALA A 70 -2.11 -9.18 4.66
CA ALA A 70 -2.37 -8.77 6.03
C ALA A 70 -3.28 -7.54 6.03
N ILE A 71 -4.29 -7.57 6.89
CA ILE A 71 -5.25 -6.49 7.07
C ILE A 71 -5.01 -5.85 8.42
N ALA A 72 -4.87 -4.53 8.44
CA ALA A 72 -4.78 -3.74 9.67
C ALA A 72 -5.78 -2.58 9.64
N CYS A 73 -6.39 -2.30 10.79
CA CYS A 73 -7.35 -1.23 10.97
C CYS A 73 -6.86 -0.22 12.00
N ASP A 74 -7.18 1.06 11.80
CA ASP A 74 -6.97 2.11 12.81
C ASP A 74 -7.97 2.01 13.99
N CYS A 75 -9.06 1.27 13.82
CA CYS A 75 -10.03 1.01 14.85
C CYS A 75 -9.60 -0.20 15.69
N ALA A 76 -9.21 0.05 16.95
CA ALA A 76 -8.62 -0.94 17.86
C ALA A 76 -9.46 -2.22 18.11
N ARG A 77 -10.78 -2.16 17.87
CA ARG A 77 -11.66 -3.33 18.03
C ARG A 77 -11.57 -4.32 16.86
N ILE A 78 -11.07 -3.89 15.71
CA ILE A 78 -10.91 -4.75 14.53
C ILE A 78 -9.51 -5.38 14.60
N PRO A 79 -9.40 -6.70 14.80
CA PRO A 79 -8.11 -7.35 14.93
C PRO A 79 -7.35 -7.33 13.60
N LYS A 80 -6.01 -7.40 13.69
CA LYS A 80 -5.18 -7.66 12.52
C LYS A 80 -5.30 -9.12 12.14
N VAL A 81 -5.49 -9.40 10.85
CA VAL A 81 -5.64 -10.76 10.33
C VAL A 81 -4.86 -10.92 9.03
N GLU A 82 -4.48 -12.16 8.72
CA GLU A 82 -3.99 -12.52 7.39
C GLU A 82 -5.06 -13.31 6.65
N ILE A 83 -5.31 -12.94 5.40
CA ILE A 83 -6.36 -13.52 4.57
C ILE A 83 -5.70 -14.08 3.30
N PRO A 84 -5.81 -15.38 3.04
CA PRO A 84 -5.47 -15.94 1.74
C PRO A 84 -6.55 -15.53 0.73
N ILE A 85 -6.13 -15.14 -0.47
CA ILE A 85 -7.01 -14.59 -1.50
C ILE A 85 -6.83 -15.35 -2.81
N GLU A 86 -7.88 -15.39 -3.62
CA GLU A 86 -7.85 -15.95 -4.96
C GLU A 86 -8.64 -15.09 -5.94
N ARG A 87 -8.42 -15.34 -7.23
CA ARG A 87 -9.24 -14.77 -8.30
C ARG A 87 -10.31 -15.79 -8.67
N ALA A 88 -11.57 -15.38 -8.56
CA ALA A 88 -12.72 -16.16 -8.97
C ALA A 88 -13.54 -15.34 -9.97
N MET A 89 -13.54 -15.78 -11.23
CA MET A 89 -14.16 -15.03 -12.34
C MET A 89 -13.64 -13.58 -12.37
N ASP A 90 -14.54 -12.61 -12.18
CA ASP A 90 -14.27 -11.18 -12.21
C ASP A 90 -13.99 -10.57 -10.82
N ALA A 91 -13.89 -11.39 -9.78
CA ALA A 91 -13.67 -10.93 -8.41
C ALA A 91 -12.32 -11.39 -7.84
N ILE A 92 -11.83 -10.67 -6.84
CA ILE A 92 -10.78 -11.13 -5.94
C ILE A 92 -11.42 -11.33 -4.57
N LEU A 93 -11.32 -12.54 -4.02
CA LEU A 93 -12.00 -12.91 -2.79
C LEU A 93 -11.15 -13.75 -1.83
N ALA A 94 -11.58 -13.88 -0.58
CA ALA A 94 -10.95 -14.77 0.39
C ALA A 94 -11.09 -16.22 -0.05
N SER A 95 -9.98 -16.96 -0.18
CA SER A 95 -10.00 -18.35 -0.66
C SER A 95 -10.33 -19.36 0.44
N SER A 96 -10.19 -18.97 1.71
CA SER A 96 -10.53 -19.82 2.87
C SER A 96 -10.65 -18.99 4.16
N GLY A 97 -11.16 -19.65 5.21
CA GLY A 97 -11.28 -19.06 6.54
C GLY A 97 -12.63 -18.36 6.77
N PRO A 98 -12.81 -17.73 7.94
CA PRO A 98 -14.09 -17.14 8.33
C PRO A 98 -14.29 -15.71 7.80
N HIS A 99 -13.36 -15.19 7.01
CA HIS A 99 -13.35 -13.79 6.59
C HIS A 99 -14.05 -13.61 5.25
N VAL A 100 -14.84 -12.54 5.12
CA VAL A 100 -15.21 -12.02 3.81
C VAL A 100 -14.13 -11.04 3.39
N PHE A 101 -13.53 -11.26 2.23
CA PHE A 101 -12.74 -10.28 1.51
C PHE A 101 -13.29 -10.30 0.09
N LEU A 102 -13.75 -9.18 -0.45
CA LEU A 102 -14.32 -9.14 -1.79
C LEU A 102 -14.06 -7.80 -2.47
N ILE A 103 -13.47 -7.87 -3.66
CA ILE A 103 -13.39 -6.78 -4.63
C ILE A 103 -13.98 -7.29 -5.95
N GLU A 104 -15.07 -6.68 -6.40
CA GLU A 104 -15.73 -7.00 -7.66
C GLU A 104 -15.13 -6.15 -8.79
N ASN A 105 -14.15 -6.68 -9.55
CA ASN A 105 -13.33 -5.85 -10.45
C ASN A 105 -14.12 -5.19 -11.59
N GLN A 106 -15.22 -5.80 -12.05
CA GLN A 106 -16.05 -5.26 -13.13
C GLN A 106 -17.10 -4.25 -12.64
N ARG A 107 -17.55 -4.39 -11.39
CA ARG A 107 -18.62 -3.57 -10.83
C ARG A 107 -18.05 -2.31 -10.19
N ASP A 108 -17.12 -2.51 -9.27
CA ASP A 108 -16.46 -1.45 -8.53
C ASP A 108 -15.08 -1.95 -8.05
N PRO A 109 -14.03 -1.81 -8.88
CA PRO A 109 -12.70 -2.31 -8.57
C PRO A 109 -12.02 -1.59 -7.40
N ARG A 110 -12.58 -0.46 -6.93
CA ARG A 110 -12.05 0.29 -5.79
C ARG A 110 -12.72 -0.10 -4.48
N ARG A 111 -13.88 -0.74 -4.53
CA ARG A 111 -14.66 -1.07 -3.34
C ARG A 111 -14.26 -2.42 -2.77
N LEU A 112 -13.91 -2.41 -1.48
CA LEU A 112 -13.65 -3.58 -0.67
C LEU A 112 -14.83 -3.80 0.28
N SER A 113 -15.43 -5.00 0.20
CA SER A 113 -16.33 -5.51 1.23
C SER A 113 -15.54 -6.48 2.12
N LEU A 114 -15.55 -6.24 3.42
CA LEU A 114 -14.69 -6.94 4.37
C LEU A 114 -15.50 -7.35 5.61
N THR A 115 -15.34 -8.60 6.05
CA THR A 115 -15.85 -9.05 7.34
C THR A 115 -14.73 -9.70 8.14
N ILE A 116 -14.47 -9.16 9.33
CA ILE A 116 -13.47 -9.66 10.27
C ILE A 116 -14.12 -9.73 11.65
N ASP A 117 -14.20 -10.93 12.22
CA ASP A 117 -14.60 -11.14 13.62
C ASP A 117 -15.93 -10.44 13.95
N ASP A 118 -16.96 -10.81 13.19
CA ASP A 118 -18.34 -10.28 13.25
C ASP A 118 -18.50 -8.78 12.96
N ALA A 119 -17.45 -8.09 12.53
CA ALA A 119 -17.52 -6.72 12.04
C ALA A 119 -17.55 -6.71 10.51
N SER A 120 -18.55 -6.05 9.92
CA SER A 120 -18.71 -5.86 8.48
C SER A 120 -18.38 -4.43 8.09
N LEU A 121 -17.54 -4.27 7.09
CA LEU A 121 -16.99 -3.01 6.61
C LEU A 121 -17.25 -2.85 5.11
N SER A 122 -17.52 -1.62 4.68
CA SER A 122 -17.50 -1.23 3.28
C SER A 122 -16.53 -0.07 3.10
N LEU A 123 -15.56 -0.27 2.23
CA LEU A 123 -14.39 0.60 2.13
C LEU A 123 -14.09 0.88 0.67
N GLU A 124 -13.47 2.02 0.40
CA GLU A 124 -13.01 2.41 -0.94
C GLU A 124 -11.51 2.65 -0.92
N LYS A 125 -10.81 2.17 -1.95
CA LYS A 125 -9.36 2.37 -2.12
C LYS A 125 -9.06 3.86 -2.34
N GLN A 126 -8.04 4.39 -1.66
CA GLN A 126 -7.57 5.76 -1.87
C GLN A 126 -6.75 5.91 -3.15
#